data_AF-A0A2I0JT81-F1
#
_entry.id   AF-A0A2I0JT81-F1
#
_cell.length_a   1.000
_cell.length_b   1.000
_cell.length_c   1.000
_cell.angle_alpha   90.00
_cell.angle_beta   90.00
_cell.angle_gamma   90.00
#
_symmetry.space_group_name_H-M   'P 1'
#
loop_
_entity.id
_entity.type
_entity.pdbx_description
1 polymer ?
#
loop_
_entity_poly.entity_id
_entity_poly.type
_entity_poly.pdbx_seq_one_letter_code
_entity_poly.pdbx_strand_id
1 'polypeptide(L)'
;MEGASSASIRWALLCTLLCLSLSLSHCNVTYDGRSLIIDGHRRILFSGSIHYPRSTPQMWEGLVRKAKDGGLDVIDTYVFWNVHEPSPGNYNFEGRYDVVRFIKTVRDAGMYVHLRIGPYICGEWNFGGFPVWLKFVPGISFRTDNEPFKLAMKKFTQKIVQMMKVEHLFQSQGGPIILSQIENEYEPVKKIFGEAGKAYMNWVANIAVGMGTGVPWVMCKEDDAPDPVINTCNGFYCDYFSPNKPYKPTMWTEAWTGWFTDFGGPLYKRPVEDLAFSVARFIQKGGSFVNYYMYHGGTNFGRTAGGPFIITSYDYDAPIDEYGLIRQPKYGHLKDLHSAMKLCERALLNANPVVEPLGNYEQAHVFSSTSGGCAAFLSNYRTNSNVRVTFRNRHYDLPPWSISILPDCVNEAFNTAKVS
;
A
#
# COMPACT_ATOMS: atom_id res chain seq x y z
N MET A 1 20.87 38.18 49.45
CA MET A 1 19.81 37.28 48.94
C MET A 1 18.91 38.13 48.06
N GLU A 2 19.33 38.37 46.82
CA GLU A 2 18.63 39.25 45.89
C GLU A 2 17.53 38.48 45.18
N GLY A 3 16.32 39.05 45.18
CA GLY A 3 15.11 38.45 44.65
C GLY A 3 15.17 38.32 43.13
N ALA A 4 15.00 37.10 42.65
CA ALA A 4 14.73 36.85 41.23
C ALA A 4 13.48 37.64 40.80
N SER A 5 13.59 38.39 39.70
CA SER A 5 12.47 39.18 39.20
C SER A 5 11.29 38.28 38.80
N SER A 6 10.06 38.77 39.01
CA SER A 6 8.80 38.13 38.57
C SER A 6 8.82 37.70 37.10
N ALA A 7 9.58 38.40 36.25
CA ALA A 7 9.75 38.05 34.83
C ALA A 7 10.59 36.77 34.64
N SER A 8 11.63 36.58 35.44
CA SER A 8 12.52 35.40 35.39
C SER A 8 11.77 34.11 35.70
N ILE A 9 10.85 34.17 36.67
CA ILE A 9 10.00 33.05 37.09
C ILE A 9 8.95 32.73 36.01
N ARG A 10 8.36 33.76 35.37
CA ARG A 10 7.40 33.58 34.27
C ARG A 10 8.05 32.98 33.02
N TRP A 11 9.27 33.38 32.68
CA TRP A 11 10.03 32.77 31.57
C TRP A 11 10.42 31.32 31.87
N ALA A 12 10.86 31.02 33.09
CA ALA A 12 11.15 29.64 33.50
C ALA A 12 9.90 28.75 33.46
N LEU A 13 8.74 29.26 33.89
CA LEU A 13 7.45 28.57 33.79
C LEU A 13 6.97 28.38 32.34
N LEU A 14 7.21 29.37 31.46
CA LEU A 14 6.87 29.26 30.04
C LEU A 14 7.76 28.24 29.32
N CYS A 15 9.06 28.20 29.65
CA CYS A 15 10.00 27.21 29.13
C CYS A 15 9.72 25.80 29.68
N THR A 16 9.35 25.64 30.95
CA THR A 16 8.93 24.33 31.48
C THR A 16 7.58 23.88 30.92
N LEU A 17 6.64 24.79 30.68
CA LEU A 17 5.39 24.49 29.96
C LEU A 17 5.64 24.14 28.49
N LEU A 18 6.58 24.79 27.79
CA LEU A 18 6.99 24.42 26.44
C LEU A 18 7.70 23.06 26.40
N CYS A 19 8.53 22.75 27.40
CA CYS A 19 9.19 21.45 27.53
C CYS A 19 8.21 20.33 27.95
N LEU A 20 7.15 20.65 28.70
CA LEU A 20 6.06 19.71 29.04
C LEU A 20 5.02 19.56 27.93
N SER A 21 4.95 20.49 26.97
CA SER A 21 4.12 20.38 25.77
C SER A 21 4.82 19.70 24.59
N LEU A 22 6.05 19.23 24.76
CA LEU A 22 6.57 18.13 23.94
C LEU A 22 5.77 16.90 24.35
N SER A 23 4.55 16.77 23.82
CA SER A 23 3.90 15.48 23.70
C SER A 23 4.97 14.54 23.17
N LEU A 24 5.34 13.53 23.96
CA LEU A 24 6.11 12.40 23.45
C LEU A 24 5.34 11.89 22.25
N SER A 25 5.73 12.33 21.04
CA SER A 25 5.22 11.80 19.80
C SER A 25 5.65 10.34 19.81
N HIS A 26 4.73 9.49 20.29
CA HIS A 26 4.94 8.06 20.30
C HIS A 26 4.94 7.66 18.84
N CYS A 27 6.14 7.52 18.29
CA CYS A 27 6.37 6.98 16.96
C CYS A 27 5.87 5.53 16.99
N ASN A 28 4.61 5.35 16.64
CA ASN A 28 3.92 4.08 16.76
C ASN A 28 2.97 3.88 15.59
N VAL A 29 2.98 2.66 15.04
CA VAL A 29 1.99 2.20 14.07
C VAL A 29 1.25 1.02 14.65
N THR A 30 -0.05 1.20 14.85
CA THR A 30 -0.98 0.14 15.25
C THR A 30 -2.15 0.08 14.27
N TYR A 31 -3.18 -0.69 14.60
CA TYR A 31 -4.39 -0.76 13.78
C TYR A 31 -5.60 -1.12 14.64
N ASP A 32 -6.77 -0.86 14.10
CA ASP A 32 -8.03 -1.40 14.57
C ASP A 32 -8.89 -1.87 13.38
N GLY A 33 -10.14 -2.24 13.62
CA GLY A 33 -11.06 -2.69 12.57
C GLY A 33 -11.36 -1.64 11.49
N ARG A 34 -10.98 -0.37 11.68
CA ARG A 34 -11.18 0.70 10.72
C ARG A 34 -9.96 0.93 9.84
N SER A 35 -8.80 1.17 10.44
CA SER A 35 -7.60 1.56 9.68
C SER A 35 -6.30 1.27 10.42
N LEU A 36 -5.18 1.49 9.73
CA LEU A 36 -3.93 1.77 10.40
C LEU A 36 -4.07 3.05 11.25
N ILE A 37 -3.37 3.06 12.38
CA ILE A 37 -3.27 4.19 13.30
C ILE A 37 -1.79 4.56 13.34
N ILE A 38 -1.45 5.74 12.83
CA ILE A 38 -0.09 6.26 12.79
C ILE A 38 -0.02 7.46 13.73
N ASP A 39 0.86 7.39 14.72
CA ASP A 39 1.03 8.44 15.75
C ASP A 39 -0.28 8.81 16.45
N GLY A 40 -1.12 7.79 16.73
CA GLY A 40 -2.42 7.96 17.39
C GLY A 40 -3.56 8.39 16.48
N HIS A 41 -3.31 8.61 15.19
CA HIS A 41 -4.33 9.04 14.23
C HIS A 41 -4.68 7.92 13.25
N ARG A 42 -5.98 7.58 13.16
CA ARG A 42 -6.51 6.76 12.06
C ARG A 42 -6.27 7.47 10.72
N ARG A 43 -5.98 6.71 9.66
CA ARG A 43 -5.65 7.24 8.33
C ARG A 43 -6.29 6.42 7.22
N ILE A 44 -6.76 7.11 6.18
CA ILE A 44 -6.98 6.49 4.86
C ILE A 44 -5.75 6.74 4.02
N LEU A 45 -5.09 5.68 3.61
CA LEU A 45 -3.78 5.73 2.97
C LEU A 45 -3.87 5.35 1.50
N PHE A 46 -3.43 6.26 0.64
CA PHE A 46 -3.17 5.95 -0.76
C PHE A 46 -1.69 5.62 -0.93
N SER A 47 -1.42 4.45 -1.50
CA SER A 47 -0.10 3.89 -1.71
C SER A 47 0.14 3.65 -3.19
N GLY A 48 1.40 3.63 -3.61
CA GLY A 48 1.76 3.26 -4.98
C GLY A 48 3.06 2.49 -5.06
N SER A 49 3.06 1.40 -5.82
CA SER A 49 4.27 0.59 -6.01
C SER A 49 5.25 1.29 -6.94
N ILE A 50 6.48 1.48 -6.45
CA ILE A 50 7.65 1.93 -7.19
C ILE A 50 8.81 1.01 -6.84
N HIS A 51 9.16 0.09 -7.73
CA HIS A 51 10.24 -0.86 -7.49
C HIS A 51 11.60 -0.21 -7.77
N TYR A 52 12.39 0.00 -6.73
CA TYR A 52 13.70 0.68 -6.83
C TYR A 52 14.63 0.11 -7.92
N PRO A 53 14.70 -1.21 -8.19
CA PRO A 53 15.58 -1.72 -9.24
C PRO A 53 15.05 -1.56 -10.67
N ARG A 54 13.78 -1.15 -10.82
CA ARG A 54 13.15 -0.90 -12.13
C ARG A 54 13.28 0.55 -12.60
N SER A 55 14.01 1.37 -11.84
CA SER A 55 14.39 2.73 -12.20
C SER A 55 15.82 3.00 -11.73
N THR A 56 16.41 4.13 -12.12
CA THR A 56 17.77 4.49 -11.70
C THR A 56 17.75 5.37 -10.44
N PRO A 57 18.84 5.41 -9.65
CA PRO A 57 18.93 6.31 -8.49
C PRO A 57 18.68 7.79 -8.81
N GLN A 58 18.99 8.22 -10.04
CA GLN A 58 18.74 9.57 -10.53
C GLN A 58 17.25 9.85 -10.78
N MET A 59 16.45 8.81 -11.04
CA MET A 59 15.01 8.94 -11.26
C MET A 59 14.22 8.97 -9.95
N TRP A 60 14.69 8.28 -8.90
CA TRP A 60 13.90 8.01 -7.69
C TRP A 60 13.29 9.27 -7.06
N GLU A 61 14.08 10.33 -6.87
CA GLU A 61 13.58 11.58 -6.30
C GLU A 61 12.44 12.19 -7.15
N GLY A 62 12.59 12.19 -8.47
CA GLY A 62 11.56 12.68 -9.39
C GLY A 62 10.31 11.80 -9.43
N LEU A 63 10.46 10.49 -9.29
CA LEU A 63 9.34 9.53 -9.24
C LEU A 63 8.56 9.67 -7.92
N VAL A 64 9.27 9.72 -6.78
CA VAL A 64 8.67 9.89 -5.45
C VAL A 64 7.96 11.25 -5.34
N ARG A 65 8.55 12.33 -5.87
CA ARG A 65 7.87 13.63 -5.92
C ARG A 65 6.58 13.58 -6.73
N LYS A 66 6.59 12.97 -7.93
CA LYS A 66 5.37 12.81 -8.73
C LYS A 66 4.30 11.97 -8.00
N ALA A 67 4.69 10.93 -7.26
CA ALA A 67 3.78 10.18 -6.41
C ALA A 67 3.15 11.05 -5.30
N LYS A 68 3.97 11.84 -4.59
CA LYS A 68 3.48 12.80 -3.59
C LYS A 68 2.53 13.83 -4.19
N ASP A 69 2.92 14.47 -5.29
CA ASP A 69 2.14 15.49 -5.99
C ASP A 69 0.86 14.91 -6.60
N GLY A 70 0.83 13.59 -6.81
CA GLY A 70 -0.33 12.81 -7.25
C GLY A 70 -1.25 12.41 -6.10
N GLY A 71 -0.94 12.78 -4.85
CA GLY A 71 -1.77 12.55 -3.67
C GLY A 71 -1.52 11.23 -2.93
N LEU A 72 -0.41 10.54 -3.20
CA LEU A 72 -0.04 9.35 -2.43
C LEU A 72 0.53 9.73 -1.05
N ASP A 73 0.23 8.92 -0.04
CA ASP A 73 0.79 8.98 1.31
C ASP A 73 1.98 8.00 1.49
N VAL A 74 1.97 6.89 0.74
CA VAL A 74 2.87 5.73 0.94
C VAL A 74 3.50 5.31 -0.39
N ILE A 75 4.78 4.93 -0.36
CA ILE A 75 5.43 4.19 -1.44
C ILE A 75 5.54 2.72 -1.06
N ASP A 76 5.09 1.85 -1.95
CA ASP A 76 5.22 0.40 -1.82
C ASP A 76 6.41 -0.11 -2.65
N THR A 77 7.16 -1.06 -2.10
CA THR A 77 8.15 -1.79 -2.89
C THR A 77 8.41 -3.18 -2.35
N TYR A 78 8.61 -4.13 -3.26
CA TYR A 78 9.23 -5.41 -2.96
C TYR A 78 10.72 -5.28 -2.60
N VAL A 79 11.26 -6.33 -1.96
CA VAL A 79 12.71 -6.56 -1.83
C VAL A 79 13.17 -7.73 -2.70
N PHE A 80 14.19 -7.51 -3.54
CA PHE A 80 14.55 -8.43 -4.62
C PHE A 80 15.77 -9.30 -4.25
N TRP A 81 15.53 -10.41 -3.56
CA TRP A 81 16.61 -11.23 -2.98
C TRP A 81 17.67 -11.67 -4.02
N ASN A 82 17.27 -12.14 -5.19
CA ASN A 82 18.17 -12.65 -6.22
C ASN A 82 19.26 -11.65 -6.66
N VAL A 83 18.97 -10.35 -6.69
CA VAL A 83 19.95 -9.30 -7.03
C VAL A 83 20.71 -8.81 -5.80
N HIS A 84 20.11 -8.92 -4.61
CA HIS A 84 20.80 -8.59 -3.36
C HIS A 84 21.76 -9.67 -2.89
N GLU A 85 21.59 -10.93 -3.28
CA GLU A 85 22.50 -12.03 -2.94
C GLU A 85 22.78 -12.89 -4.19
N PRO A 86 23.53 -12.36 -5.18
CA PRO A 86 23.81 -13.07 -6.45
C PRO A 86 24.52 -14.41 -6.26
N SER A 87 25.27 -14.58 -5.18
CA SER A 87 25.86 -15.85 -4.74
C SER A 87 25.82 -15.93 -3.20
N PRO A 88 25.83 -17.12 -2.59
CA PRO A 88 25.67 -17.28 -1.15
C PRO A 88 26.62 -16.40 -0.33
N GLY A 89 26.07 -15.55 0.54
CA GLY A 89 26.83 -14.66 1.44
C GLY A 89 27.40 -13.39 0.81
N ASN A 90 27.39 -13.26 -0.52
CA ASN A 90 27.89 -12.07 -1.21
C ASN A 90 26.71 -11.15 -1.53
N TYR A 91 26.61 -10.05 -0.80
CA TYR A 91 25.48 -9.13 -0.91
C TYR A 91 25.77 -7.91 -1.78
N ASN A 92 24.75 -7.43 -2.50
CA ASN A 92 24.81 -6.21 -3.31
C ASN A 92 23.66 -5.26 -2.93
N PHE A 93 24.03 -4.08 -2.43
CA PHE A 93 23.12 -2.97 -2.13
C PHE A 93 23.62 -1.67 -2.77
N GLU A 94 24.29 -1.76 -3.91
CA GLU A 94 24.87 -0.62 -4.62
C GLU A 94 23.99 -0.17 -5.80
N GLY A 95 24.18 1.07 -6.23
CA GLY A 95 23.51 1.61 -7.41
C GLY A 95 21.99 1.52 -7.30
N ARG A 96 21.33 0.94 -8.32
CA ARG A 96 19.86 0.77 -8.32
C ARG A 96 19.34 -0.31 -7.35
N TYR A 97 20.24 -1.03 -6.68
CA TYR A 97 19.90 -2.00 -5.63
C TYR A 97 20.10 -1.41 -4.23
N ASP A 98 20.42 -0.12 -4.11
CA ASP A 98 20.51 0.54 -2.80
C ASP A 98 19.11 0.84 -2.24
N VAL A 99 18.52 -0.19 -1.62
CA VAL A 99 17.19 -0.11 -1.00
C VAL A 99 17.15 0.89 0.17
N VAL A 100 18.25 1.03 0.91
CA VAL A 100 18.34 1.98 2.03
C VAL A 100 18.26 3.41 1.51
N ARG A 101 19.04 3.74 0.47
CA ARG A 101 18.97 5.05 -0.18
C ARG A 101 17.60 5.33 -0.79
N PHE A 102 16.97 4.34 -1.41
CA PHE A 102 15.62 4.50 -1.93
C PHE A 102 14.62 4.85 -0.81
N ILE A 103 14.62 4.09 0.30
CA ILE A 103 13.71 4.35 1.43
C ILE A 103 13.99 5.70 2.08
N LYS A 104 15.27 6.11 2.21
CA LYS A 104 15.64 7.47 2.65
C LYS A 104 15.12 8.53 1.69
N THR A 105 15.13 8.29 0.38
CA THR A 105 14.55 9.21 -0.62
C THR A 105 13.04 9.39 -0.41
N VAL A 106 12.31 8.31 -0.07
CA VAL A 106 10.88 8.38 0.29
C VAL A 106 10.67 9.18 1.59
N ARG A 107 11.50 8.93 2.62
CA ARG A 107 11.48 9.70 3.88
C ARG A 107 11.72 11.18 3.66
N ASP A 108 12.72 11.53 2.87
CA ASP A 108 13.11 12.93 2.64
C ASP A 108 12.04 13.68 1.82
N ALA A 109 11.21 12.96 1.06
CA ALA A 109 9.99 13.49 0.46
C ALA A 109 8.82 13.63 1.46
N GLY A 110 8.94 13.16 2.69
CA GLY A 110 7.90 13.19 3.73
C GLY A 110 6.77 12.18 3.48
N MET A 111 7.09 11.05 2.85
CA MET A 111 6.15 9.96 2.58
C MET A 111 6.48 8.73 3.44
N TYR A 112 5.50 7.86 3.62
CA TYR A 112 5.68 6.57 4.29
C TYR A 112 6.10 5.46 3.31
N VAL A 113 6.51 4.31 3.85
CA VAL A 113 6.87 3.12 3.10
C VAL A 113 6.09 1.89 3.57
N HIS A 114 5.56 1.13 2.61
CA HIS A 114 5.18 -0.27 2.79
C HIS A 114 6.28 -1.15 2.18
N LEU A 115 7.03 -1.84 3.04
CA LEU A 115 8.18 -2.66 2.61
C LEU A 115 7.78 -4.13 2.47
N ARG A 116 7.58 -4.60 1.25
CA ARG A 116 7.21 -5.99 0.97
C ARG A 116 8.46 -6.86 0.86
N ILE A 117 8.92 -7.38 1.99
CA ILE A 117 10.22 -8.08 2.07
C ILE A 117 10.18 -9.42 1.34
N GLY A 118 9.03 -10.10 1.30
CA GLY A 118 8.88 -11.42 0.67
C GLY A 118 9.41 -12.55 1.57
N PRO A 119 10.42 -13.35 1.15
CA PRO A 119 11.33 -13.05 0.06
C PRO A 119 10.95 -13.68 -1.29
N TYR A 120 9.93 -14.54 -1.32
CA TYR A 120 9.17 -14.72 -2.55
C TYR A 120 8.31 -13.48 -2.78
N ILE A 121 8.41 -12.88 -3.96
CA ILE A 121 7.72 -11.63 -4.29
C ILE A 121 6.84 -11.74 -5.53
N CYS A 122 6.93 -12.86 -6.28
CA CYS A 122 6.40 -12.95 -7.64
C CYS A 122 6.95 -11.81 -8.51
N GLY A 123 6.20 -10.70 -8.62
CA GLY A 123 6.63 -9.41 -9.14
C GLY A 123 6.93 -9.41 -10.63
N GLU A 124 6.53 -10.45 -11.35
CA GLU A 124 6.97 -10.77 -12.72
C GLU A 124 8.50 -10.65 -12.84
N TRP A 125 9.17 -11.05 -11.77
CA TRP A 125 10.60 -10.91 -11.58
C TRP A 125 11.26 -12.29 -11.70
N ASN A 126 12.52 -12.29 -12.11
CA ASN A 126 13.30 -13.49 -12.38
C ASN A 126 13.26 -14.42 -11.17
N PHE A 127 12.76 -15.63 -11.41
CA PHE A 127 12.59 -16.69 -10.41
C PHE A 127 11.79 -16.27 -9.17
N GLY A 128 10.84 -15.33 -9.33
CA GLY A 128 9.97 -14.84 -8.25
C GLY A 128 10.71 -14.10 -7.14
N GLY A 129 11.94 -13.64 -7.42
CA GLY A 129 12.84 -13.00 -6.45
C GLY A 129 13.85 -13.95 -5.81
N PHE A 130 13.72 -15.28 -5.96
CA PHE A 130 14.69 -16.19 -5.37
C PHE A 130 16.03 -16.20 -6.12
N PRO A 131 17.17 -16.23 -5.41
CA PRO A 131 18.45 -16.49 -6.05
C PRO A 131 18.48 -17.91 -6.66
N VAL A 132 19.00 -18.04 -7.88
CA VAL A 132 19.05 -19.35 -8.57
C VAL A 132 19.89 -20.37 -7.79
N TRP A 133 20.98 -19.94 -7.14
CA TRP A 133 21.82 -20.83 -6.33
C TRP A 133 21.04 -21.51 -5.19
N LEU A 134 19.96 -20.88 -4.71
CA LEU A 134 19.14 -21.41 -3.63
C LEU A 134 18.56 -22.77 -4.02
N LYS A 135 18.18 -22.96 -5.29
CA LYS A 135 17.64 -24.24 -5.81
C LYS A 135 18.59 -25.42 -5.62
N PHE A 136 19.90 -25.17 -5.55
CA PHE A 136 20.93 -26.20 -5.48
C PHE A 136 21.41 -26.48 -4.05
N VAL A 137 20.80 -25.84 -3.04
CA VAL A 137 21.03 -26.20 -1.64
C VAL A 137 20.53 -27.63 -1.39
N PRO A 138 21.34 -28.54 -0.82
CA PRO A 138 20.94 -29.92 -0.59
C PRO A 138 19.63 -30.03 0.22
N GLY A 139 18.69 -30.84 -0.27
CA GLY A 139 17.41 -31.10 0.40
C GLY A 139 16.41 -29.95 0.36
N ILE A 140 16.63 -28.91 -0.45
CA ILE A 140 15.74 -27.74 -0.47
C ILE A 140 14.41 -28.01 -1.19
N SER A 141 13.33 -27.51 -0.60
CA SER A 141 12.01 -27.39 -1.25
C SER A 141 11.45 -26.01 -0.92
N PHE A 142 11.07 -25.26 -1.96
CA PHE A 142 10.69 -23.86 -1.80
C PHE A 142 9.28 -23.71 -1.23
N ARG A 143 9.11 -22.68 -0.41
CA ARG A 143 7.82 -22.20 0.09
C ARG A 143 6.98 -23.34 0.68
N THR A 144 7.60 -24.15 1.53
CA THR A 144 6.95 -25.23 2.28
C THR A 144 7.71 -25.45 3.57
N ASP A 145 7.22 -26.34 4.45
CA ASP A 145 7.86 -26.65 5.72
C ASP A 145 9.14 -27.48 5.51
N ASN A 146 10.20 -26.81 5.06
CA ASN A 146 11.48 -27.38 4.68
C ASN A 146 12.60 -26.61 5.38
N GLU A 147 13.34 -27.27 6.25
CA GLU A 147 14.37 -26.63 7.09
C GLU A 147 15.44 -25.86 6.30
N PRO A 148 16.04 -26.40 5.20
CA PRO A 148 16.97 -25.63 4.38
C PRO A 148 16.37 -24.32 3.84
N PHE A 149 15.13 -24.37 3.35
CA PHE A 149 14.44 -23.18 2.84
C PHE A 149 14.10 -22.19 3.96
N LYS A 150 13.55 -22.67 5.09
CA LYS A 150 13.24 -21.87 6.27
C LYS A 150 14.46 -21.14 6.80
N LEU A 151 15.60 -21.81 6.90
CA LEU A 151 16.85 -21.20 7.34
C LEU A 151 17.32 -20.10 6.37
N ALA A 152 17.29 -20.36 5.07
CA ALA A 152 17.70 -19.40 4.06
C ALA A 152 16.78 -18.17 4.03
N MET A 153 15.46 -18.38 4.00
CA MET A 153 14.45 -17.32 4.07
C MET A 153 14.63 -16.48 5.33
N LYS A 154 14.72 -17.12 6.50
CA LYS A 154 14.91 -16.41 7.78
C LYS A 154 16.18 -15.57 7.76
N LYS A 155 17.30 -16.12 7.28
CA LYS A 155 18.58 -15.41 7.18
C LYS A 155 18.46 -14.14 6.34
N PHE A 156 17.86 -14.22 5.16
CA PHE A 156 17.71 -13.05 4.28
C PHE A 156 16.73 -12.03 4.85
N THR A 157 15.55 -12.45 5.29
CA THR A 157 14.55 -11.55 5.89
C THR A 157 15.11 -10.85 7.13
N GLN A 158 15.80 -11.57 8.01
CA GLN A 158 16.46 -10.98 9.19
C GLN A 158 17.52 -9.96 8.79
N LYS A 159 18.31 -10.23 7.74
CA LYS A 159 19.31 -9.28 7.24
C LYS A 159 18.64 -7.97 6.80
N ILE A 160 17.57 -8.05 6.01
CA ILE A 160 16.85 -6.86 5.54
C ILE A 160 16.26 -6.08 6.72
N VAL A 161 15.57 -6.76 7.64
CA VAL A 161 15.01 -6.10 8.83
C VAL A 161 16.11 -5.45 9.68
N GLN A 162 17.25 -6.13 9.89
CA GLN A 162 18.36 -5.57 10.66
C GLN A 162 18.97 -4.35 9.96
N MET A 163 19.12 -4.36 8.64
CA MET A 163 19.58 -3.19 7.88
C MET A 163 18.64 -2.01 8.06
N MET A 164 17.32 -2.22 7.94
CA MET A 164 16.33 -1.17 8.17
C MET A 164 16.37 -0.63 9.61
N LYS A 165 16.60 -1.51 10.60
CA LYS A 165 16.72 -1.13 12.02
C LYS A 165 17.96 -0.29 12.32
N VAL A 166 19.11 -0.69 11.78
CA VAL A 166 20.39 0.04 11.95
C VAL A 166 20.28 1.45 11.37
N GLU A 167 19.54 1.60 10.28
CA GLU A 167 19.30 2.88 9.61
C GLU A 167 18.10 3.66 10.17
N HIS A 168 17.47 3.17 11.25
CA HIS A 168 16.29 3.77 11.88
C HIS A 168 15.13 4.03 10.91
N LEU A 169 14.87 3.08 10.00
CA LEU A 169 13.90 3.25 8.92
C LEU A 169 12.49 2.76 9.27
N PHE A 170 12.30 1.99 10.35
CA PHE A 170 10.96 1.69 10.85
C PHE A 170 10.34 2.91 11.54
N GLN A 171 9.03 3.09 11.37
CA GLN A 171 8.32 4.20 11.98
C GLN A 171 8.42 4.19 13.50
N SER A 172 8.46 3.02 14.13
CA SER A 172 8.77 2.84 15.55
C SER A 172 10.11 3.45 16.01
N GLN A 173 11.01 3.78 15.07
CA GLN A 173 12.30 4.41 15.28
C GLN A 173 12.35 5.84 14.69
N GLY A 174 11.23 6.39 14.23
CA GLY A 174 11.13 7.68 13.53
C GLY A 174 11.36 7.61 12.02
N GLY A 175 11.45 6.41 11.43
CA GLY A 175 11.61 6.21 9.99
C GLY A 175 10.31 6.17 9.20
N PRO A 176 10.36 6.01 7.86
CA PRO A 176 9.16 6.04 7.02
C PRO A 176 8.40 4.70 6.95
N ILE A 177 9.00 3.56 7.33
CA ILE A 177 8.38 2.23 7.10
C ILE A 177 7.27 2.01 8.13
N ILE A 178 6.01 2.04 7.67
CA ILE A 178 4.81 1.87 8.51
C ILE A 178 4.21 0.47 8.42
N LEU A 179 4.61 -0.32 7.42
CA LEU A 179 4.01 -1.61 7.12
C LEU A 179 5.07 -2.51 6.50
N SER A 180 5.05 -3.79 6.83
CA SER A 180 5.93 -4.80 6.20
C SER A 180 5.14 -6.01 5.71
N GLN A 181 5.52 -6.59 4.58
CA GLN A 181 4.93 -7.86 4.11
C GLN A 181 5.95 -8.99 4.18
N ILE A 182 5.49 -10.15 4.63
CA ILE A 182 6.22 -11.42 4.58
C ILE A 182 5.45 -12.40 3.66
N GLU A 183 6.18 -13.21 2.89
CA GLU A 183 5.62 -14.01 1.78
C GLU A 183 4.87 -13.17 0.74
N ASN A 184 4.31 -13.81 -0.29
CA ASN A 184 3.47 -13.18 -1.29
C ASN A 184 2.49 -14.18 -1.94
N GLU A 185 1.18 -13.94 -1.79
CA GLU A 185 0.10 -14.73 -2.38
C GLU A 185 0.28 -16.25 -2.20
N TYR A 186 0.35 -16.69 -0.94
CA TYR A 186 0.65 -18.07 -0.63
C TYR A 186 -0.59 -18.97 -0.59
N GLU A 187 -1.80 -18.44 -0.41
CA GLU A 187 -3.05 -19.23 -0.30
C GLU A 187 -3.22 -20.33 -1.38
N PRO A 188 -3.01 -20.07 -2.70
CA PRO A 188 -3.12 -21.12 -3.70
C PRO A 188 -2.07 -22.22 -3.54
N VAL A 189 -0.86 -21.85 -3.08
CA VAL A 189 0.27 -22.76 -2.87
C VAL A 189 0.08 -23.58 -1.60
N LYS A 190 -0.45 -22.96 -0.54
CA LYS A 190 -0.81 -23.62 0.71
C LYS A 190 -1.73 -24.82 0.48
N LYS A 191 -2.73 -24.67 -0.41
CA LYS A 191 -3.66 -25.75 -0.77
C LYS A 191 -2.96 -26.95 -1.41
N ILE A 192 -1.89 -26.73 -2.16
CA ILE A 192 -1.09 -27.79 -2.79
C ILE A 192 -0.27 -28.55 -1.74
N PHE A 193 0.36 -27.83 -0.80
CA PHE A 193 1.19 -28.45 0.25
C PHE A 193 0.40 -28.96 1.46
N GLY A 194 -0.89 -28.65 1.56
CA GLY A 194 -1.75 -29.09 2.67
C GLY A 194 -1.21 -28.64 4.03
N GLU A 195 -1.07 -29.60 4.95
CA GLU A 195 -0.60 -29.33 6.32
C GLU A 195 0.83 -28.75 6.36
N ALA A 196 1.71 -29.17 5.44
CA ALA A 196 3.05 -28.58 5.35
C ALA A 196 3.01 -27.10 4.96
N GLY A 197 2.04 -26.71 4.12
CA GLY A 197 1.83 -25.31 3.76
C GLY A 197 1.32 -24.48 4.95
N LYS A 198 0.38 -25.03 5.73
CA LYS A 198 -0.10 -24.37 6.96
C LYS A 198 0.99 -24.24 8.02
N ALA A 199 1.76 -25.30 8.25
CA ALA A 199 2.89 -25.29 9.19
C ALA A 199 3.94 -24.23 8.78
N TYR A 200 4.24 -24.17 7.48
CA TYR A 200 5.09 -23.13 6.91
C TYR A 200 4.55 -21.72 7.17
N MET A 201 3.28 -21.42 6.86
CA MET A 201 2.74 -20.08 7.05
C MET A 201 2.67 -19.64 8.52
N ASN A 202 2.34 -20.56 9.43
CA ASN A 202 2.44 -20.31 10.86
C ASN A 202 3.88 -19.95 11.26
N TRP A 203 4.87 -20.70 10.76
CA TRP A 203 6.28 -20.40 10.99
C TRP A 203 6.68 -19.04 10.39
N VAL A 204 6.26 -18.73 9.16
CA VAL A 204 6.55 -17.47 8.47
C VAL A 204 6.02 -16.27 9.27
N ALA A 205 4.75 -16.32 9.69
CA ALA A 205 4.15 -15.28 10.51
C ALA A 205 4.90 -15.09 11.84
N ASN A 206 5.23 -16.20 12.51
CA ASN A 206 5.94 -16.18 13.79
C ASN A 206 7.34 -15.56 13.66
N ILE A 207 8.12 -15.90 12.62
CA ILE A 207 9.44 -15.28 12.46
C ILE A 207 9.35 -13.80 12.11
N ALA A 208 8.36 -13.38 11.31
CA ALA A 208 8.20 -11.99 10.91
C ALA A 208 7.86 -11.11 12.12
N VAL A 209 6.85 -11.51 12.89
CA VAL A 209 6.44 -10.82 14.12
C VAL A 209 7.58 -10.86 15.15
N GLY A 210 8.25 -12.01 15.31
CA GLY A 210 9.37 -12.17 16.23
C GLY A 210 10.62 -11.33 15.89
N MET A 211 10.74 -10.79 14.68
CA MET A 211 11.80 -9.83 14.34
C MET A 211 11.60 -8.46 14.99
N GLY A 212 10.41 -8.16 15.54
CA GLY A 212 10.16 -6.97 16.37
C GLY A 212 10.44 -5.66 15.65
N THR A 213 9.89 -5.48 14.45
CA THR A 213 10.00 -4.24 13.65
C THR A 213 9.33 -3.04 14.31
N GLY A 214 8.38 -3.29 15.23
CA GLY A 214 7.58 -2.25 15.88
C GLY A 214 6.50 -1.65 14.98
N VAL A 215 6.26 -2.25 13.80
CA VAL A 215 5.17 -1.87 12.89
C VAL A 215 4.41 -3.13 12.44
N PRO A 216 3.15 -3.02 11.99
CA PRO A 216 2.34 -4.17 11.60
C PRO A 216 2.94 -4.95 10.42
N TRP A 217 2.65 -6.25 10.41
CA TRP A 217 2.95 -7.15 9.30
C TRP A 217 1.70 -7.49 8.52
N VAL A 218 1.85 -7.67 7.21
CA VAL A 218 0.78 -8.13 6.31
C VAL A 218 1.17 -9.36 5.51
N MET A 219 0.17 -10.07 5.03
CA MET A 219 0.27 -11.17 4.05
C MET A 219 -0.86 -11.00 3.02
N CYS A 220 -0.51 -10.82 1.75
CA CYS A 220 -1.50 -10.67 0.69
C CYS A 220 -1.99 -12.04 0.19
N LYS A 221 -3.30 -12.16 -0.05
CA LYS A 221 -3.99 -13.43 -0.37
C LYS A 221 -3.53 -14.57 0.55
N GLU A 222 -3.81 -14.40 1.84
CA GLU A 222 -3.61 -15.40 2.89
C GLU A 222 -4.81 -15.39 3.84
N ASP A 223 -5.83 -16.20 3.57
CA ASP A 223 -7.16 -16.05 4.18
C ASP A 223 -7.15 -16.31 5.69
N ASP A 224 -6.25 -17.17 6.17
CA ASP A 224 -6.10 -17.54 7.58
C ASP A 224 -4.82 -16.97 8.23
N ALA A 225 -4.28 -15.86 7.71
CA ALA A 225 -3.09 -15.20 8.25
C ALA A 225 -3.12 -15.10 9.80
N PRO A 226 -2.15 -15.72 10.50
CA PRO A 226 -2.13 -15.76 11.97
C PRO A 226 -2.00 -14.37 12.59
N ASP A 227 -2.62 -14.17 13.74
CA ASP A 227 -2.44 -12.91 14.47
C ASP A 227 -0.99 -12.71 14.92
N PRO A 228 -0.50 -11.46 14.97
CA PRO A 228 -1.18 -10.19 14.63
C PRO A 228 -1.11 -9.80 13.13
N VAL A 229 -0.75 -10.71 12.22
CA VAL A 229 -0.57 -10.39 10.79
C VAL A 229 -1.90 -10.06 10.13
N ILE A 230 -1.95 -8.97 9.35
CA ILE A 230 -3.16 -8.57 8.61
C ILE A 230 -3.17 -9.26 7.24
N ASN A 231 -4.24 -10.00 6.93
CA ASN A 231 -4.44 -10.48 5.56
C ASN A 231 -4.97 -9.35 4.67
N THR A 232 -4.51 -9.31 3.41
CA THR A 232 -4.86 -8.24 2.46
C THR A 232 -5.31 -8.81 1.11
N CYS A 233 -5.95 -7.96 0.31
CA CYS A 233 -6.46 -8.32 -1.00
C CYS A 233 -5.59 -7.78 -2.14
N ASN A 234 -5.57 -8.51 -3.26
CA ASN A 234 -4.94 -8.14 -4.52
C ASN A 234 -5.91 -8.42 -5.67
N GLY A 235 -5.98 -7.53 -6.66
CA GLY A 235 -6.89 -7.72 -7.79
C GLY A 235 -7.20 -6.43 -8.56
N PHE A 236 -8.07 -6.53 -9.56
CA PHE A 236 -8.70 -5.36 -10.20
C PHE A 236 -9.76 -4.72 -9.30
N TYR A 237 -10.41 -5.54 -8.47
CA TYR A 237 -11.44 -5.14 -7.51
C TYR A 237 -11.20 -5.90 -6.20
N CYS A 238 -11.37 -5.23 -5.07
CA CYS A 238 -11.29 -5.84 -3.74
C CYS A 238 -12.45 -5.40 -2.82
N ASP A 239 -13.53 -4.84 -3.38
CA ASP A 239 -14.69 -4.38 -2.60
C ASP A 239 -15.54 -5.52 -2.00
N TYR A 240 -15.22 -6.77 -2.33
CA TYR A 240 -15.79 -7.98 -1.73
C TYR A 240 -14.97 -8.49 -0.53
N PHE A 241 -13.75 -8.00 -0.35
CA PHE A 241 -12.81 -8.52 0.63
C PHE A 241 -13.12 -8.00 2.03
N SER A 242 -13.02 -8.89 3.01
CA SER A 242 -13.01 -8.57 4.44
C SER A 242 -11.82 -9.27 5.09
N PRO A 243 -11.12 -8.62 6.02
CA PRO A 243 -10.03 -9.26 6.75
C PRO A 243 -10.55 -10.41 7.62
N ASN A 244 -9.66 -11.33 7.95
CA ASN A 244 -10.01 -12.58 8.63
C ASN A 244 -10.43 -12.42 10.11
N LYS A 245 -10.29 -11.19 10.65
CA LYS A 245 -10.71 -10.81 11.99
C LYS A 245 -11.32 -9.40 11.97
N PRO A 246 -12.36 -9.13 12.79
CA PRO A 246 -13.09 -7.85 12.77
C PRO A 246 -12.28 -6.65 13.31
N TYR A 247 -11.20 -6.90 14.06
CA TYR A 247 -10.29 -5.85 14.57
C TYR A 247 -9.12 -5.54 13.62
N LYS A 248 -9.06 -6.17 12.45
CA LYS A 248 -8.07 -5.86 11.42
C LYS A 248 -8.68 -4.89 10.39
N PRO A 249 -7.91 -3.95 9.85
CA PRO A 249 -8.39 -3.04 8.82
C PRO A 249 -8.50 -3.74 7.46
N THR A 250 -9.39 -3.24 6.61
CA THR A 250 -9.54 -3.74 5.23
C THR A 250 -8.52 -3.05 4.32
N MET A 251 -7.58 -3.83 3.77
CA MET A 251 -6.44 -3.31 2.99
C MET A 251 -6.32 -3.98 1.63
N TRP A 252 -6.06 -3.18 0.60
CA TRP A 252 -5.86 -3.59 -0.79
C TRP A 252 -4.41 -3.31 -1.20
N THR A 253 -3.58 -4.35 -1.21
CA THR A 253 -2.13 -4.25 -1.44
C THR A 253 -1.75 -4.23 -2.92
N GLU A 254 -2.63 -4.63 -3.82
CA GLU A 254 -2.41 -4.52 -5.27
C GLU A 254 -3.68 -4.19 -6.02
N ALA A 255 -3.98 -2.90 -6.17
CA ALA A 255 -4.96 -2.38 -7.11
C ALA A 255 -4.31 -2.32 -8.49
N TRP A 256 -4.54 -3.35 -9.31
CA TRP A 256 -3.85 -3.51 -10.58
C TRP A 256 -4.18 -2.37 -11.56
N THR A 257 -3.19 -1.57 -11.94
CA THR A 257 -3.37 -0.38 -12.79
C THR A 257 -3.46 -0.68 -14.28
N GLY A 258 -3.18 -1.92 -14.65
CA GLY A 258 -3.05 -2.46 -15.99
C GLY A 258 -2.61 -3.91 -15.87
N TRP A 259 -1.69 -4.36 -16.73
CA TRP A 259 -1.10 -5.68 -16.64
C TRP A 259 0.34 -5.66 -17.15
N PHE A 260 1.13 -6.67 -16.78
CA PHE A 260 2.44 -6.90 -17.38
C PHE A 260 2.31 -7.41 -18.81
N THR A 261 3.40 -7.32 -19.59
CA THR A 261 3.42 -7.79 -20.98
C THR A 261 4.44 -8.91 -21.16
N ASP A 262 4.01 -9.96 -21.86
CA ASP A 262 4.87 -11.05 -22.31
C ASP A 262 5.43 -10.78 -23.72
N PHE A 263 6.58 -11.35 -24.05
CA PHE A 263 7.12 -11.36 -25.41
C PHE A 263 6.13 -12.07 -26.32
N GLY A 264 5.61 -11.35 -27.33
CA GLY A 264 4.56 -11.82 -28.23
C GLY A 264 3.13 -11.50 -27.77
N GLY A 265 2.96 -10.94 -26.57
CA GLY A 265 1.68 -10.46 -26.05
C GLY A 265 1.39 -8.99 -26.40
N PRO A 266 0.13 -8.54 -26.24
CA PRO A 266 -0.24 -7.14 -26.42
C PRO A 266 0.17 -6.27 -25.22
N LEU A 267 0.13 -4.95 -25.41
CA LEU A 267 0.16 -4.00 -24.30
C LEU A 267 -1.24 -3.90 -23.69
N TYR A 268 -1.37 -4.29 -22.42
CA TYR A 268 -2.62 -4.23 -21.69
C TYR A 268 -2.82 -2.86 -21.07
N LYS A 269 -4.05 -2.36 -21.12
CA LYS A 269 -4.43 -1.08 -20.51
C LYS A 269 -5.66 -1.26 -19.63
N ARG A 270 -5.76 -0.44 -18.59
CA ARG A 270 -6.95 -0.33 -17.74
C ARG A 270 -7.44 1.12 -17.78
N PRO A 271 -8.70 1.37 -18.19
CA PRO A 271 -9.28 2.71 -18.14
C PRO A 271 -9.19 3.31 -16.75
N VAL A 272 -8.88 4.60 -16.64
CA VAL A 272 -8.76 5.25 -15.33
C VAL A 272 -10.11 5.37 -14.64
N GLU A 273 -11.19 5.45 -15.41
CA GLU A 273 -12.56 5.49 -14.94
C GLU A 273 -12.91 4.22 -14.15
N ASP A 274 -12.52 3.07 -14.69
CA ASP A 274 -12.69 1.76 -14.04
C ASP A 274 -11.80 1.63 -12.79
N LEU A 275 -10.54 2.07 -12.86
CA LEU A 275 -9.64 2.06 -11.71
C LEU A 275 -10.19 2.97 -10.59
N ALA A 276 -10.57 4.21 -10.91
CA ALA A 276 -11.17 5.16 -9.95
C ALA A 276 -12.48 4.62 -9.37
N PHE A 277 -13.32 4.00 -10.19
CA PHE A 277 -14.54 3.32 -9.74
C PHE A 277 -14.23 2.20 -8.75
N SER A 278 -13.26 1.34 -9.06
CA SER A 278 -12.87 0.23 -8.18
C SER A 278 -12.33 0.72 -6.83
N VAL A 279 -11.52 1.79 -6.82
CA VAL A 279 -11.00 2.41 -5.59
C VAL A 279 -12.13 3.04 -4.78
N ALA A 280 -13.02 3.81 -5.41
CA ALA A 280 -14.16 4.41 -4.72
C ALA A 280 -15.11 3.35 -4.13
N ARG A 281 -15.34 2.26 -4.87
CA ARG A 281 -16.17 1.13 -4.43
C ARG A 281 -15.57 0.39 -3.24
N PHE A 282 -14.24 0.29 -3.18
CA PHE A 282 -13.52 -0.28 -2.04
C PHE A 282 -13.62 0.63 -0.80
N ILE A 283 -13.35 1.93 -0.96
CA ILE A 283 -13.36 2.89 0.16
C ILE A 283 -14.76 3.08 0.73
N GLN A 284 -15.81 3.18 -0.10
CA GLN A 284 -17.19 3.35 0.39
C GLN A 284 -17.69 2.17 1.24
N LYS A 285 -17.01 1.02 1.18
CA LYS A 285 -17.29 -0.18 2.00
C LYS A 285 -16.39 -0.29 3.24
N GLY A 286 -15.58 0.72 3.54
CA GLY A 286 -14.71 0.76 4.72
C GLY A 286 -13.26 0.36 4.45
N GLY A 287 -12.86 0.22 3.19
CA GLY A 287 -11.44 0.09 2.82
C GLY A 287 -10.62 1.31 3.23
N SER A 288 -9.45 1.11 3.82
CA SER A 288 -8.64 2.19 4.42
C SER A 288 -7.18 2.23 3.95
N PHE A 289 -6.74 1.27 3.14
CA PHE A 289 -5.44 1.28 2.48
C PHE A 289 -5.60 0.76 1.05
N VAL A 290 -5.16 1.54 0.06
CA VAL A 290 -5.19 1.16 -1.36
C VAL A 290 -3.81 1.39 -1.95
N ASN A 291 -3.20 0.35 -2.51
CA ASN A 291 -1.91 0.44 -3.19
C ASN A 291 -2.05 0.19 -4.68
N TYR A 292 -1.68 1.18 -5.51
CA TYR A 292 -1.62 1.02 -6.96
C TYR A 292 -0.43 0.15 -7.36
N TYR A 293 -0.71 -1.04 -7.89
CA TYR A 293 0.29 -1.94 -8.46
C TYR A 293 0.14 -1.88 -9.99
N MET A 294 0.90 -1.08 -10.73
CA MET A 294 2.04 -0.24 -10.35
C MET A 294 1.71 1.24 -10.40
N TYR A 295 2.34 2.06 -9.55
CA TYR A 295 2.29 3.51 -9.69
C TYR A 295 3.37 4.05 -10.63
N HIS A 296 4.56 3.45 -10.55
CA HIS A 296 5.57 3.48 -11.61
C HIS A 296 6.06 2.05 -11.85
N GLY A 297 5.80 1.53 -13.04
CA GLY A 297 6.20 0.18 -13.41
C GLY A 297 7.70 0.07 -13.72
N GLY A 298 8.20 0.92 -14.63
CA GLY A 298 9.62 1.02 -14.97
C GLY A 298 10.10 -0.05 -15.95
N THR A 299 11.37 -0.45 -15.83
CA THR A 299 12.05 -1.34 -16.78
C THR A 299 12.73 -2.51 -16.07
N ASN A 300 12.58 -3.70 -16.64
CA ASN A 300 13.34 -4.89 -16.27
C ASN A 300 14.77 -4.83 -16.84
N PHE A 301 15.64 -4.03 -16.22
CA PHE A 301 17.02 -3.84 -16.71
C PHE A 301 17.88 -5.10 -16.66
N GLY A 302 18.79 -5.22 -17.63
CA GLY A 302 19.77 -6.30 -17.69
C GLY A 302 19.13 -7.65 -17.99
N ARG A 303 19.58 -8.69 -17.29
CA ARG A 303 19.22 -10.10 -17.59
C ARG A 303 18.80 -10.94 -16.38
N THR A 304 18.65 -10.29 -15.22
CA THR A 304 18.29 -10.94 -13.94
C THR A 304 17.06 -10.29 -13.30
N ALA A 305 16.36 -9.43 -14.04
CA ALA A 305 15.22 -8.66 -13.59
C ALA A 305 13.89 -9.31 -14.00
N GLY A 306 13.51 -9.28 -15.28
CA GLY A 306 12.23 -9.82 -15.74
C GLY A 306 12.12 -11.34 -15.55
N GLY A 307 10.92 -11.81 -15.23
CA GLY A 307 10.57 -13.23 -15.23
C GLY A 307 10.66 -13.86 -16.62
N PRO A 308 10.51 -15.19 -16.74
CA PRO A 308 10.45 -15.87 -18.02
C PRO A 308 9.39 -15.23 -18.93
N PHE A 309 9.77 -14.94 -20.19
CA PHE A 309 8.93 -14.29 -21.21
C PHE A 309 8.40 -12.89 -20.90
N ILE A 310 8.65 -12.31 -19.72
CA ILE A 310 8.29 -10.92 -19.43
C ILE A 310 9.17 -9.99 -20.28
N ILE A 311 8.56 -9.02 -20.96
CA ILE A 311 9.32 -8.07 -21.79
C ILE A 311 10.21 -7.16 -20.92
N THR A 312 11.16 -6.48 -21.58
CA THR A 312 12.03 -5.51 -20.91
C THR A 312 11.22 -4.35 -20.30
N SER A 313 10.19 -3.87 -20.99
CA SER A 313 9.27 -2.88 -20.42
C SER A 313 8.44 -3.49 -19.29
N TYR A 314 8.28 -2.75 -18.21
CA TYR A 314 7.32 -3.07 -17.16
C TYR A 314 6.37 -1.89 -16.94
N ASP A 315 5.96 -1.20 -18.02
CA ASP A 315 5.13 0.02 -17.97
C ASP A 315 3.83 -0.16 -17.16
N TYR A 316 3.15 -1.31 -17.30
CA TYR A 316 1.94 -1.69 -16.54
C TYR A 316 0.74 -0.76 -16.73
N ASP A 317 0.74 0.11 -17.75
CA ASP A 317 -0.21 1.22 -17.90
C ASP A 317 -0.28 2.08 -16.62
N ALA A 318 0.87 2.23 -15.94
CA ALA A 318 0.97 2.91 -14.67
C ALA A 318 0.72 4.44 -14.80
N PRO A 319 0.26 5.12 -13.74
CA PRO A 319 0.11 6.58 -13.69
C PRO A 319 1.39 7.34 -14.01
N ILE A 320 2.56 6.79 -13.67
CA ILE A 320 3.86 7.25 -14.15
C ILE A 320 4.39 6.16 -15.09
N ASP A 321 4.60 6.51 -16.36
CA ASP A 321 5.02 5.55 -17.39
C ASP A 321 6.43 4.99 -17.15
N GLU A 322 6.84 4.03 -17.99
CA GLU A 322 8.17 3.41 -17.95
C GLU A 322 9.33 4.44 -17.87
N TYR A 323 9.20 5.59 -18.52
CA TYR A 323 10.24 6.59 -18.63
C TYR A 323 10.18 7.64 -17.51
N GLY A 324 9.21 7.54 -16.62
CA GLY A 324 9.01 8.49 -15.52
C GLY A 324 8.17 9.70 -15.92
N LEU A 325 7.47 9.68 -17.06
CA LEU A 325 6.55 10.73 -17.47
C LEU A 325 5.16 10.51 -16.87
N ILE A 326 4.44 11.61 -16.65
CA ILE A 326 3.07 11.57 -16.15
C ILE A 326 2.15 11.08 -17.27
N ARG A 327 1.41 9.98 -17.01
CA ARG A 327 0.42 9.44 -17.95
C ARG A 327 -0.94 10.09 -17.73
N GLN A 328 -1.29 11.05 -18.59
CA GLN A 328 -2.65 11.61 -18.61
C GLN A 328 -3.61 10.79 -19.48
N PRO A 329 -4.90 10.75 -19.14
CA PRO A 329 -5.54 11.40 -18.00
C PRO A 329 -5.40 10.61 -16.68
N LYS A 330 -4.77 9.43 -16.70
CA LYS A 330 -4.75 8.50 -15.57
C LYS A 330 -4.22 9.13 -14.27
N TYR A 331 -3.09 9.80 -14.34
CA TYR A 331 -2.47 10.46 -13.19
C TYR A 331 -3.33 11.59 -12.62
N GLY A 332 -3.84 12.48 -13.47
CA GLY A 332 -4.67 13.62 -13.06
C GLY A 332 -5.98 13.16 -12.41
N HIS A 333 -6.66 12.22 -13.06
CA HIS A 333 -7.95 11.72 -12.55
C HIS A 333 -7.82 11.00 -11.20
N LEU A 334 -6.75 10.23 -10.98
CA LEU A 334 -6.48 9.62 -9.68
C LEU A 334 -6.08 10.67 -8.62
N LYS A 335 -5.34 11.70 -9.00
CA LYS A 335 -5.02 12.83 -8.09
C LYS A 335 -6.28 13.55 -7.61
N ASP A 336 -7.24 13.77 -8.50
CA ASP A 336 -8.51 14.40 -8.16
C ASP A 336 -9.38 13.48 -7.28
N LEU A 337 -9.39 12.17 -7.57
CA LEU A 337 -9.98 11.15 -6.70
C LEU A 337 -9.40 11.19 -5.28
N HIS A 338 -8.07 11.19 -5.14
CA HIS A 338 -7.41 11.24 -3.84
C HIS A 338 -7.82 12.51 -3.08
N SER A 339 -7.83 13.65 -3.77
CA SER A 339 -8.23 14.94 -3.18
C SER A 339 -9.67 14.90 -2.66
N ALA A 340 -10.61 14.36 -3.44
CA ALA A 340 -12.00 14.19 -3.01
C ALA A 340 -12.13 13.22 -1.81
N MET A 341 -11.35 12.13 -1.80
CA MET A 341 -11.33 11.17 -0.69
C MET A 341 -10.77 11.76 0.60
N LYS A 342 -9.75 12.63 0.52
CA LYS A 342 -9.21 13.35 1.69
C LYS A 342 -10.22 14.31 2.29
N LEU A 343 -11.07 14.95 1.48
CA LEU A 343 -12.20 15.75 2.00
C LEU A 343 -13.20 14.88 2.78
N CYS A 344 -13.36 13.60 2.42
CA CYS A 344 -14.24 12.64 3.10
C CYS A 344 -13.61 11.97 4.34
N GLU A 345 -12.29 12.09 4.54
CA GLU A 345 -11.51 11.24 5.48
C GLU A 345 -12.06 11.29 6.91
N ARG A 346 -12.43 12.48 7.41
CA ARG A 346 -13.01 12.61 8.75
C ARG A 346 -14.30 11.80 8.92
N ALA A 347 -15.21 11.84 7.94
CA ALA A 347 -16.46 11.08 8.01
C ALA A 347 -16.20 9.58 7.86
N LEU A 348 -15.34 9.20 6.90
CA LEU A 348 -14.97 7.82 6.62
C LEU A 348 -14.29 7.11 7.80
N LEU A 349 -13.53 7.84 8.64
CA LEU A 349 -12.83 7.24 9.79
C LEU A 349 -13.67 7.18 11.08
N ASN A 350 -14.77 7.93 11.15
CA ASN A 350 -15.59 8.11 12.37
C ASN A 350 -17.04 7.61 12.24
N ALA A 351 -17.42 7.01 11.11
CA ALA A 351 -18.75 6.45 10.90
C ALA A 351 -18.71 5.14 10.10
N ASN A 352 -19.68 4.26 10.34
CA ASN A 352 -19.98 3.16 9.41
C ASN A 352 -20.89 3.66 8.28
N PRO A 353 -20.78 3.12 7.06
CA PRO A 353 -21.70 3.49 5.98
C PRO A 353 -23.12 3.03 6.29
N VAL A 354 -24.09 3.91 6.10
CA VAL A 354 -25.50 3.56 5.94
C VAL A 354 -25.79 3.47 4.46
N VAL A 355 -26.30 2.32 4.01
CA VAL A 355 -26.60 2.08 2.59
C VAL A 355 -28.07 2.39 2.34
N GLU A 356 -28.33 3.33 1.43
CA GLU A 356 -29.68 3.75 1.02
C GLU A 356 -29.90 3.38 -0.46
N PRO A 357 -30.99 2.69 -0.82
CA PRO A 357 -31.31 2.45 -2.23
C PRO A 357 -31.77 3.76 -2.89
N LEU A 358 -31.17 4.09 -4.04
CA LEU A 358 -31.59 5.21 -4.88
C LEU A 358 -32.36 4.75 -6.13
N GLY A 359 -32.27 3.46 -6.45
CA GLY A 359 -32.91 2.78 -7.56
C GLY A 359 -32.60 1.28 -7.54
N ASN A 360 -32.87 0.58 -8.63
CA ASN A 360 -32.64 -0.87 -8.72
C ASN A 360 -31.15 -1.23 -8.76
N TYR A 361 -30.32 -0.36 -9.34
CA TYR A 361 -28.87 -0.55 -9.49
C TYR A 361 -28.09 0.66 -8.97
N GLU A 362 -28.76 1.53 -8.20
CA GLU A 362 -28.21 2.78 -7.70
C GLU A 362 -28.31 2.81 -6.17
N GLN A 363 -27.24 3.21 -5.51
CA GLN A 363 -27.14 3.20 -4.05
C GLN A 363 -26.41 4.46 -3.57
N ALA A 364 -26.75 4.92 -2.37
CA ALA A 364 -25.95 5.87 -1.61
C ALA A 364 -25.27 5.13 -0.44
N HIS A 365 -23.96 5.30 -0.27
CA HIS A 365 -23.26 4.94 0.96
C HIS A 365 -23.00 6.23 1.74
N VAL A 366 -23.67 6.41 2.88
CA VAL A 366 -23.64 7.65 3.66
C VAL A 366 -22.87 7.43 4.95
N PHE A 367 -21.82 8.23 5.15
CA PHE A 367 -21.02 8.28 6.36
C PHE A 367 -21.38 9.57 7.10
N SER A 368 -22.04 9.44 8.24
CA SER A 368 -22.43 10.58 9.09
C SER A 368 -22.04 10.29 10.53
N SER A 369 -21.29 11.21 11.15
CA SER A 369 -20.90 11.10 12.55
C SER A 369 -21.47 12.24 13.39
N THR A 370 -21.84 11.95 14.63
CA THR A 370 -22.31 12.95 15.60
C THR A 370 -21.23 13.98 15.96
N SER A 371 -19.95 13.63 15.76
CA SER A 371 -18.79 14.51 15.97
C SER A 371 -18.51 15.46 14.81
N GLY A 372 -19.37 15.51 13.79
CA GLY A 372 -19.31 16.45 12.67
C GLY A 372 -18.61 15.88 11.43
N GLY A 373 -19.26 16.02 10.28
CA GLY A 373 -18.82 15.54 8.98
C GLY A 373 -19.83 14.57 8.36
N CYS A 374 -20.16 14.79 7.08
CA CYS A 374 -21.02 13.90 6.31
C CYS A 374 -20.37 13.68 4.95
N ALA A 375 -20.08 12.44 4.58
CA ALA A 375 -19.65 12.09 3.22
C ALA A 375 -20.64 11.10 2.61
N ALA A 376 -20.94 11.24 1.32
CA ALA A 376 -21.80 10.31 0.59
C ALA A 376 -21.16 9.85 -0.72
N PHE A 377 -21.40 8.60 -1.07
CA PHE A 377 -20.98 7.99 -2.32
C PHE A 377 -22.21 7.51 -3.08
N LEU A 378 -22.51 8.14 -4.20
CA LEU A 378 -23.68 7.80 -5.02
C LEU A 378 -23.21 6.95 -6.21
N SER A 379 -23.54 5.65 -6.16
CA SER A 379 -23.08 4.67 -7.14
C SER A 379 -24.15 4.33 -8.16
N ASN A 380 -23.77 4.25 -9.44
CA ASN A 380 -24.55 3.65 -10.53
C ASN A 380 -23.83 2.40 -11.04
N TYR A 381 -24.42 1.21 -10.80
CA TYR A 381 -23.86 -0.07 -11.22
C TYR A 381 -24.31 -0.52 -12.62
N ARG A 382 -25.14 0.27 -13.32
CA ARG A 382 -25.47 -0.01 -14.72
C ARG A 382 -24.24 0.25 -15.58
N THR A 383 -23.91 -0.67 -16.47
CA THR A 383 -22.70 -0.58 -17.30
C THR A 383 -22.89 0.23 -18.58
N ASN A 384 -24.12 0.56 -18.96
CA ASN A 384 -24.43 1.11 -20.28
C ASN A 384 -25.46 2.27 -20.26
N SER A 385 -25.87 2.75 -19.09
CA SER A 385 -26.92 3.78 -18.99
C SER A 385 -26.63 4.81 -17.90
N ASN A 386 -26.80 6.08 -18.27
CA ASN A 386 -26.83 7.20 -17.33
C ASN A 386 -28.13 7.14 -16.53
N VAL A 387 -28.07 7.50 -15.24
CA VAL A 387 -29.25 7.58 -14.38
C VAL A 387 -29.24 8.89 -13.62
N ARG A 388 -30.41 9.53 -13.56
CA ARG A 388 -30.66 10.65 -12.65
C ARG A 388 -31.26 10.11 -11.35
N VAL A 389 -30.57 10.33 -10.24
CA VAL A 389 -31.04 9.95 -8.90
C VAL A 389 -31.40 11.18 -8.08
N THR A 390 -32.28 11.01 -7.09
CA THR A 390 -32.58 12.05 -6.10
C THR A 390 -31.97 11.66 -4.77
N PHE A 391 -31.06 12.48 -4.25
CA PHE A 391 -30.45 12.30 -2.92
C PHE A 391 -30.55 13.60 -2.14
N ARG A 392 -31.15 13.56 -0.94
CA ARG A 392 -31.36 14.73 -0.06
C ARG A 392 -31.97 15.94 -0.78
N ASN A 393 -33.06 15.72 -1.51
CA ASN A 393 -33.80 16.74 -2.28
C ASN A 393 -32.98 17.42 -3.40
N ARG A 394 -31.90 16.80 -3.87
CA ARG A 394 -31.12 17.24 -5.03
C ARG A 394 -31.01 16.14 -6.07
N HIS A 395 -30.90 16.52 -7.33
CA HIS A 395 -30.71 15.59 -8.44
C HIS A 395 -29.24 15.46 -8.81
N TYR A 396 -28.80 14.23 -9.05
CA TYR A 396 -27.45 13.91 -9.50
C TYR A 396 -27.52 13.03 -10.74
N ASP A 397 -26.79 13.42 -11.79
CA ASP A 397 -26.65 12.65 -13.02
C ASP A 397 -25.40 11.76 -12.89
N LEU A 398 -25.63 10.45 -12.78
CA LEU A 398 -24.59 9.43 -12.62
C LEU A 398 -24.34 8.73 -13.96
N PRO A 399 -23.14 8.88 -14.56
CA PRO A 399 -22.73 8.08 -15.72
C PRO A 399 -22.78 6.56 -15.44
N PRO A 400 -22.70 5.71 -16.47
CA PRO A 400 -22.68 4.27 -16.29
C PRO A 400 -21.40 3.88 -15.54
N TRP A 401 -21.48 2.87 -14.68
CA TRP A 401 -20.34 2.32 -13.96
C TRP A 401 -19.53 3.40 -13.23
N SER A 402 -20.23 4.24 -12.47
CA SER A 402 -19.62 5.41 -11.83
C SER A 402 -20.04 5.59 -10.38
N ILE A 403 -19.20 6.28 -9.62
CA ILE A 403 -19.48 6.73 -8.25
C ILE A 403 -19.21 8.23 -8.17
N SER A 404 -20.21 9.00 -7.76
CA SER A 404 -20.06 10.40 -7.37
C SER A 404 -19.72 10.50 -5.89
N ILE A 405 -18.73 11.32 -5.55
CA ILE A 405 -18.23 11.54 -4.19
C ILE A 405 -18.68 12.94 -3.73
N LEU A 406 -19.41 12.98 -2.62
CA LEU A 406 -19.96 14.19 -2.02
C LEU A 406 -19.37 14.34 -0.61
N PRO A 407 -18.27 15.12 -0.43
CA PRO A 407 -17.58 15.21 0.86
C PRO A 407 -18.35 15.91 1.98
N ASP A 408 -19.45 16.58 1.64
CA ASP A 408 -20.40 17.24 2.54
C ASP A 408 -21.82 16.66 2.43
N CYS A 409 -21.98 15.54 1.71
CA CYS A 409 -23.26 14.93 1.33
C CYS A 409 -24.18 15.81 0.47
N VAL A 410 -23.67 16.88 -0.15
CA VAL A 410 -24.47 17.89 -0.86
C VAL A 410 -23.89 18.29 -2.22
N ASN A 411 -22.57 18.47 -2.32
CA ASN A 411 -21.90 18.93 -3.52
C ASN A 411 -21.01 17.81 -4.06
N GLU A 412 -21.21 17.44 -5.34
CA GLU A 412 -20.34 16.49 -6.03
C GLU A 412 -18.96 17.13 -6.23
N ALA A 413 -17.94 16.59 -5.58
CA ALA A 413 -16.55 17.01 -5.76
C ALA A 413 -15.84 16.23 -6.86
N PHE A 414 -16.29 14.99 -7.13
CA PHE A 414 -15.68 14.09 -8.09
C PHE A 414 -16.68 13.03 -8.55
N ASN A 415 -16.59 12.59 -9.80
CA ASN A 415 -17.25 11.37 -10.28
C ASN A 415 -16.24 10.51 -11.04
N THR A 416 -16.22 9.21 -10.75
CA THR A 416 -15.19 8.30 -11.28
C THR A 416 -15.18 8.18 -12.80
N ALA A 417 -16.26 8.52 -13.51
CA ALA A 417 -16.37 8.47 -14.97
C ALA A 417 -16.35 9.85 -15.65
N LYS A 418 -16.28 10.96 -14.90
CA LYS A 418 -16.17 12.33 -15.45
C LYS A 418 -14.71 12.76 -15.43
N VAL A 419 -13.94 12.36 -16.45
CA VAL A 419 -12.52 12.70 -16.60
C VAL A 419 -12.37 14.11 -17.17
N SER A 420 -11.63 14.98 -16.49
CA SER A 420 -11.33 16.36 -16.94
C SER A 420 -10.02 16.52 -17.69
#